data_AF-A0AAD7K9E9-F1
#
_entry.id   AF-A0AAD7K9E9-F1
#
_cell.length_a   1.000
_cell.length_b   1.000
_cell.length_c   1.000
_cell.angle_alpha   90.00
_cell.angle_beta   90.00
_cell.angle_gamma   90.00
#
_symmetry.space_group_name_H-M   'P 1'
#
loop_
_entity.id
_entity.type
_entity.pdbx_description
1 polymer ?
#
loop_
_entity_poly.entity_id
_entity_poly.type
_entity_poly.pdbx_seq_one_letter_code
_entity_poly.pdbx_strand_id
1 'polypeptide(L)' 'MSSAKGPGSCDWTTRLPPEILAQIFLTSVGNPEDYSDIFSWEAPWLLSHVCGRWRAIALSTPGLW' A
#
# COMPACT_ATOMS: atom_id res chain seq x y z
N MET A 1 -2.86 18.77 4.20
CA MET A 1 -1.67 18.85 3.32
C MET A 1 -2.00 18.13 2.02
N SER A 2 -2.52 18.90 1.05
CA SER A 2 -2.92 18.40 -0.28
C SER A 2 -1.71 18.40 -1.20
N SER A 3 -1.29 17.23 -1.67
CA SER A 3 -0.32 17.14 -2.76
C SER A 3 -1.08 17.30 -4.08
N ALA A 4 -0.96 18.47 -4.68
CA ALA A 4 -1.48 18.76 -6.02
C ALA A 4 -0.81 17.83 -7.03
N LYS A 5 -1.61 16.97 -7.67
CA LYS A 5 -1.16 16.04 -8.71
C LYS A 5 -1.48 16.68 -10.06
N GLY A 6 -0.45 16.93 -10.86
CA GLY A 6 -0.55 17.63 -12.14
C GLY A 6 -1.56 16.97 -13.10
N PRO A 7 -2.18 17.76 -14.01
CA PRO A 7 -3.19 17.29 -14.95
C PRO A 7 -2.53 16.37 -16.00
N GLY A 8 -2.50 15.07 -15.72
CA GLY A 8 -1.90 14.07 -16.62
C GLY A 8 -1.41 12.81 -15.93
N SER A 9 -1.22 12.81 -14.61
CA SER A 9 -0.91 11.58 -13.88
C SER A 9 -2.20 10.83 -13.59
N CYS A 10 -2.55 9.88 -14.46
CA CYS A 10 -3.63 8.92 -14.21
C CYS A 10 -3.32 8.15 -12.93
N ASP A 11 -3.93 8.58 -11.82
CA ASP A 11 -3.71 7.94 -10.53
C ASP A 11 -4.48 6.62 -10.49
N TRP A 12 -3.93 5.59 -11.14
CA TRP A 12 -4.50 4.25 -11.22
C TRP A 12 -4.82 3.70 -9.82
N THR A 13 -4.04 4.11 -8.82
CA THR A 13 -4.27 3.77 -7.41
C THR A 13 -5.63 4.24 -6.86
N THR A 14 -6.22 5.28 -7.48
CA THR A 14 -7.57 5.76 -7.15
C THR A 14 -8.67 5.13 -8.00
N ARG A 15 -8.31 4.51 -9.13
CA ARG A 15 -9.25 3.86 -10.06
C ARG A 15 -9.40 2.37 -9.80
N LEU A 16 -8.39 1.73 -9.21
CA LEU A 16 -8.47 0.34 -8.81
C LEU A 16 -9.50 0.17 -7.69
N PRO A 17 -10.22 -0.95 -7.61
CA PRO A 17 -10.94 -1.33 -6.39
C PRO A 17 -9.98 -1.48 -5.20
N PRO A 18 -10.40 -1.15 -3.98
CA PRO A 18 -9.55 -1.28 -2.79
C PRO A 18 -9.08 -2.72 -2.55
N GLU A 19 -9.85 -3.73 -2.97
CA GLU A 19 -9.53 -5.15 -2.83
C GLU A 19 -8.32 -5.56 -3.67
N ILE A 20 -8.24 -5.05 -4.91
CA ILE A 20 -7.10 -5.30 -5.80
C ILE A 20 -5.85 -4.62 -5.27
N LEU A 21 -6.00 -3.39 -4.75
CA LEU A 21 -4.89 -2.68 -4.13
C LEU A 21 -4.37 -3.42 -2.88
N ALA A 22 -5.28 -3.97 -2.06
CA ALA A 22 -4.93 -4.79 -0.90
C ALA A 22 -4.20 -6.08 -1.31
N GLN A 23 -4.64 -6.77 -2.35
CA GLN A 23 -3.93 -7.94 -2.88
C GLN A 23 -2.52 -7.59 -3.35
N ILE A 24 -2.36 -6.47 -4.07
CA ILE A 24 -1.03 -5.99 -4.48
C ILE A 24 -0.15 -5.79 -3.25
N PHE A 25 -0.67 -5.15 -2.19
CA PHE A 25 0.10 -4.94 -0.96
C PHE A 25 0.53 -6.26 -0.32
N LEU A 26 -0.39 -7.22 -0.17
CA LEU A 26 -0.09 -8.54 0.40
C LEU A 26 0.97 -9.29 -0.41
N THR A 27 0.90 -9.24 -1.74
CA THR A 27 1.92 -9.86 -2.61
C THR A 27 3.26 -9.12 -2.57
N SER A 28 3.23 -7.79 -2.41
CA SER A 28 4.44 -6.95 -2.41
C SER A 28 5.21 -7.03 -1.08
N VAL A 29 4.52 -7.16 0.04
CA VAL A 29 5.14 -7.42 1.35
C VAL A 29 5.58 -8.89 1.46
N GLY A 30 4.83 -9.77 0.79
CA GLY A 30 5.12 -11.20 0.71
C GLY A 30 5.11 -11.92 2.05
N ASN A 31 5.41 -13.22 2.02
CA ASN A 31 5.40 -14.03 3.23
C ASN A 31 6.64 -13.68 4.08
N PRO A 32 6.53 -13.52 5.41
CA PRO A 32 7.67 -13.21 6.27
C PRO A 32 8.78 -14.27 6.22
N GLU A 33 8.48 -15.47 5.71
CA GLU A 33 9.46 -16.54 5.49
C GLU A 33 10.22 -16.43 4.16
N ASP A 34 9.69 -15.70 3.18
CA ASP A 34 10.30 -15.52 1.85
C ASP A 34 11.28 -14.32 1.83
N TYR A 35 11.10 -13.36 2.75
CA TYR A 35 11.94 -12.17 2.83
C TYR A 35 12.89 -12.29 4.03
N SER A 36 14.16 -12.61 3.75
CA SER A 36 15.27 -12.53 4.72
C SER A 36 15.58 -11.10 5.19
N ASP A 37 14.82 -10.11 4.70
CA ASP A 37 15.13 -8.70 4.86
C ASP A 37 14.43 -8.09 6.07
N ILE A 38 15.25 -7.36 6.82
CA ILE A 38 14.96 -6.60 8.04
C ILE A 38 13.79 -5.61 7.85
N PHE A 39 13.30 -5.38 6.64
CA PHE A 39 12.30 -4.37 6.29
C PHE A 39 10.85 -4.88 6.20
N SER A 40 10.60 -6.18 6.39
CA SER A 40 9.23 -6.74 6.26
C SER A 40 8.24 -6.10 7.25
N TRP A 41 8.68 -5.77 8.47
CA TRP A 41 7.85 -5.09 9.47
C TRP A 41 7.63 -3.59 9.19
N GLU A 42 8.45 -2.96 8.34
CA GLU A 42 8.31 -1.55 7.94
C GLU A 42 7.39 -1.36 6.73
N ALA A 43 7.16 -2.42 5.95
CA ALA A 43 6.38 -2.34 4.72
C ALA A 43 4.94 -1.81 4.90
N PRO A 44 4.16 -2.21 5.93
CA PRO A 44 2.82 -1.66 6.17
C PRO A 44 2.86 -0.16 6.48
N TRP A 45 3.88 0.27 7.23
CA TRP A 45 4.12 1.67 7.55
C TRP A 45 4.44 2.47 6.29
N LEU A 46 5.37 1.97 5.45
CA LEU A 46 5.73 2.59 4.17
C LEU A 46 4.51 2.78 3.26
N LEU A 47 3.67 1.74 3.12
CA LEU A 47 2.45 1.80 2.33
C LEU A 47 1.46 2.84 2.88
N SER A 48 1.37 2.98 4.21
CA SER A 48 0.50 3.96 4.85
C SER A 48 0.92 5.42 4.59
N HIS A 49 2.19 5.68 4.26
CA HIS A 49 2.70 7.04 4.05
C HIS A 49 2.50 7.59 2.63
N VAL A 50 2.08 6.78 1.66
CA VAL A 50 1.90 7.19 0.25
C VAL A 50 0.77 8.21 0.07
N CYS A 51 -0.45 7.87 0.51
CA CYS A 51 -1.60 8.77 0.51
C CYS A 51 -2.67 8.32 1.52
N GLY A 52 -3.65 9.18 1.79
CA GLY A 52 -4.72 8.86 2.76
C GLY A 52 -5.52 7.61 2.41
N ARG A 53 -5.70 7.32 1.11
CA ARG A 53 -6.39 6.11 0.64
C ARG A 53 -5.58 4.84 0.89
N TRP A 54 -4.28 4.86 0.62
CA TRP A 54 -3.40 3.72 0.88
C TRP A 54 -3.33 3.41 2.37
N ARG A 55 -3.28 4.46 3.21
CA ARG A 55 -3.38 4.32 4.66
C ARG A 55 -4.66 3.61 5.09
N ALA A 56 -5.82 4.03 4.57
CA ALA A 56 -7.09 3.39 4.89
C ALA A 56 -7.09 1.91 4.51
N ILE A 57 -6.60 1.57 3.31
CA ILE A 57 -6.55 0.18 2.82
C ILE A 57 -5.58 -0.66 3.64
N ALA A 58 -4.38 -0.14 3.94
CA ALA A 58 -3.38 -0.84 4.76
C ALA A 58 -3.87 -1.13 6.18
N LEU A 59 -4.58 -0.19 6.81
CA LEU A 59 -5.18 -0.40 8.14
C LEU A 59 -6.36 -1.38 8.10
N SER A 60 -7.11 -1.43 6.99
CA SER A 60 -8.23 -2.34 6.80
C SER A 60 -7.84 -3.73 6.30
N THR A 61 -6.55 -4.01 6.09
CA THR A 61 -6.06 -5.30 5.57
C THR A 61 -5.23 -6.00 6.64
N PRO A 62 -5.81 -6.90 7.45
CA PRO A 62 -5.11 -7.52 8.58
C PRO A 62 -3.87 -8.33 8.20
N GLY A 63 -3.85 -8.96 7.02
CA GLY A 63 -2.72 -9.78 6.58
C GLY A 63 -1.43 -9.01 6.23
N LEU A 64 -1.44 -7.68 6.32
CA LEU A 64 -0.24 -6.84 6.20
C LEU A 64 0.53 -6.71 7.52
N TRP A 65 -0.13 -6.95 8.66
CA TRP A 65 0.42 -6.75 10.00
C TRP A 65 0.75 -8.09 10.65
#